data_AF-A0A698G117-F1
#
_entry.id   AF-A0A698G117-F1
#
_cell.length_a   1.000
_cell.length_b   1.000
_cell.length_c   1.000
_cell.angle_alpha   90.00
_cell.angle_beta   90.00
_cell.angle_gamma   90.00
#
_symmetry.space_group_name_H-M   'P 1'
#
loop_
_entity.id
_entity.type
_entity.pdbx_description
1 polymer ?
#
loop_
_entity_poly.entity_id
_entity_poly.type
_entity_poly.pdbx_seq_one_letter_code
_entity_poly.pdbx_strand_id
1 'polypeptide(L)'
;MFLTKENILAQRNDLSKSMISFHIENKWQICKVDRELLFDEEGNVIDNITPEEIQAGTHAIKEYCLANKNENLYFEYLLAISQEDEKLNVLKEKKKYEIQTKRDEALESGLIYNEHTFQTRKEDKQNINGAATNLMFDMQSKANSISEIIWIDINDEKVTFTPQDFLKFASSVAYHTQEIIFKANALKERIEQAESEQDLEAITWEE
;
A
#
# COMPACT_ATOMS: atom_id res chain seq x y z
N MET A 1 26.02 5.39 6.97
CA MET A 1 25.87 6.43 8.02
C MET A 1 24.82 7.44 7.58
N PHE A 2 24.05 8.02 8.51
CA PHE A 2 23.11 9.11 8.20
C PHE A 2 23.65 10.47 8.61
N LEU A 3 23.48 11.45 7.72
CA LEU A 3 23.93 12.83 7.88
C LEU A 3 22.78 13.79 7.58
N THR A 4 22.82 14.97 8.20
CA THR A 4 21.98 16.11 7.79
C THR A 4 22.72 16.91 6.73
N LYS A 5 22.09 17.14 5.58
CA LYS A 5 22.68 17.92 4.47
C LYS A 5 23.01 19.36 4.91
N GLU A 6 22.08 19.99 5.62
CA GLU A 6 22.18 21.38 6.07
C GLU A 6 23.10 21.55 7.28
N ASN A 7 23.46 20.45 7.96
CA ASN A 7 24.35 20.45 9.12
C ASN A 7 25.12 19.12 9.24
N ILE A 8 26.26 19.04 8.57
CA ILE A 8 27.04 17.79 8.43
C ILE A 8 27.68 17.34 9.77
N LEU A 9 27.55 18.12 10.84
CA LEU A 9 28.00 17.77 12.19
C LEU A 9 27.09 16.75 12.90
N ALA A 10 25.85 16.60 12.44
CA ALA A 10 24.88 15.69 13.04
C ALA A 10 24.95 14.28 12.42
N GLN A 11 25.95 13.49 12.83
CA GLN A 11 26.10 12.10 12.37
C GLN A 11 25.27 11.13 13.24
N ARG A 12 24.61 10.17 12.59
CA ARG A 12 23.88 9.08 13.25
C ARG A 12 24.13 7.76 12.53
N ASN A 13 24.28 6.69 13.30
CA ASN A 13 24.43 5.35 12.74
C ASN A 13 23.08 4.78 12.28
N ASP A 14 22.00 5.14 12.98
CA ASP A 14 20.67 4.60 12.75
C ASP A 14 19.64 5.70 12.54
N LEU A 15 18.60 5.37 11.78
CA LEU A 15 17.43 6.22 11.57
C LEU A 15 16.40 5.97 12.69
N SER A 16 15.77 7.04 13.16
CA SER A 16 14.69 6.93 14.15
C SER A 16 13.57 7.91 13.84
N LYS A 17 12.36 7.62 14.35
CA LYS A 17 11.22 8.54 14.26
C LYS A 17 11.59 9.95 14.75
N SER A 18 12.28 10.06 15.89
CA SER A 18 12.69 11.36 16.44
C SER A 18 13.61 12.14 15.51
N MET A 19 14.52 11.45 14.81
CA MET A 19 15.39 12.06 13.82
C MET A 19 14.58 12.58 12.63
N ILE A 20 13.68 11.76 12.07
CA ILE A 20 12.85 12.15 10.92
C ILE A 20 11.94 13.34 11.30
N SER A 21 11.27 13.28 12.44
CA SER A 21 10.42 14.38 12.93
C SER A 21 11.20 15.69 13.12
N PHE A 22 12.41 15.61 13.68
CA PHE A 22 13.28 16.78 13.79
C PHE A 22 13.64 17.37 12.42
N HIS A 23 13.91 16.54 11.41
CA HIS A 23 14.19 17.02 10.05
C HIS A 23 12.95 17.62 9.37
N ILE A 24 11.76 17.06 9.61
CA ILE A 24 10.48 17.64 9.16
C ILE A 24 10.32 19.06 9.72
N GLU A 25 10.48 19.23 11.03
CA GLU A 25 10.33 20.53 11.72
C GLU A 25 11.29 21.59 11.17
N ASN A 26 12.52 21.19 10.87
CA ASN A 26 13.56 22.08 10.36
C ASN A 26 13.59 22.20 8.82
N LYS A 27 12.78 21.41 8.10
CA LYS A 27 12.80 21.28 6.64
C LYS A 27 14.18 20.91 6.09
N TRP A 28 14.83 19.95 6.77
CA TRP A 28 16.17 19.48 6.46
C TRP A 28 16.16 18.14 5.75
N GLN A 29 17.20 17.88 4.96
CA GLN A 29 17.35 16.65 4.19
C GLN A 29 18.29 15.67 4.92
N ILE A 30 17.85 14.42 5.01
CA ILE A 30 18.67 13.31 5.50
C ILE A 30 19.35 12.64 4.30
N CYS A 31 20.64 12.36 4.45
CA CYS A 31 21.47 11.70 3.46
C CYS A 31 22.00 10.39 4.04
N LYS A 32 22.17 9.38 3.19
CA LYS A 32 22.85 8.14 3.56
C LYS A 32 24.18 8.07 2.81
N VAL A 33 25.27 8.00 3.59
CA VAL A 33 26.64 7.94 3.09
C VAL A 33 27.27 6.61 3.49
N ASP A 34 27.72 5.85 2.50
CA ASP A 34 28.33 4.52 2.66
C ASP A 34 29.81 4.49 2.24
N ARG A 35 30.44 5.67 2.07
CA ARG A 35 31.87 5.85 1.81
C ARG A 35 32.57 6.49 3.02
N GLU A 36 33.90 6.41 3.05
CA GLU A 36 34.70 7.15 4.01
C GLU A 36 34.58 8.67 3.76
N LEU A 37 34.46 9.44 4.85
CA LEU A 37 34.37 10.89 4.82
C LEU A 37 35.74 11.51 5.13
N LEU A 38 36.07 12.57 4.42
CA LEU A 38 37.23 13.41 4.71
C LEU A 38 36.85 14.50 5.72
N PHE A 39 37.74 14.70 6.70
CA PHE A 39 37.57 15.68 7.77
C PHE A 39 38.71 16.69 7.75
N ASP A 40 38.39 17.95 8.09
CA ASP A 40 39.41 18.98 8.30
C ASP A 40 40.08 18.83 9.67
N GLU A 41 41.08 19.69 9.94
CA GLU A 41 41.82 19.69 11.21
C GLU A 41 40.92 20.02 12.43
N GLU A 42 39.72 20.57 12.20
CA GLU A 42 38.72 20.92 13.21
C GLU A 42 37.67 19.81 13.40
N GLY A 43 37.70 18.76 12.58
CA GLY A 43 36.76 17.65 12.61
C GLY A 43 35.47 17.86 11.82
N ASN A 44 35.40 18.89 10.97
CA ASN A 44 34.26 19.11 10.07
C ASN A 44 34.40 18.26 8.80
N VAL A 45 33.29 17.78 8.27
CA VAL A 45 33.27 17.05 6.99
C VAL A 45 33.58 18.01 5.84
N ILE A 46 34.60 17.69 5.04
CA ILE A 46 35.01 18.47 3.85
C ILE A 46 34.24 18.02 2.60
N ASP A 47 33.79 16.76 2.58
CA ASP A 47 33.15 16.21 1.40
C ASP A 47 31.80 16.83 1.11
N ASN A 48 31.55 17.08 -0.17
CA ASN A 48 30.23 17.44 -0.63
C ASN A 48 29.30 16.21 -0.59
N ILE A 49 28.08 16.42 -0.13
CA ILE A 49 27.01 15.43 -0.21
C ILE A 49 26.49 15.36 -1.65
N THR A 50 26.42 14.16 -2.21
CA THR A 50 25.96 13.96 -3.59
C THR A 50 24.43 13.82 -3.68
N PRO A 51 23.82 14.08 -4.84
CA PRO A 51 22.40 13.82 -5.08
C PRO A 51 22.01 12.36 -4.80
N GLU A 52 22.89 11.40 -5.10
CA GLU A 52 22.67 9.97 -4.86
C GLU A 52 22.61 9.67 -3.36
N GLU A 53 23.44 10.33 -2.54
CA GLU A 53 23.42 10.17 -1.08
C GLU A 53 22.14 10.74 -0.46
N ILE A 54 21.60 11.84 -1.01
CA ILE A 54 20.30 12.41 -0.62
C ILE A 54 19.16 11.45 -1.01
N GLN A 55 19.20 10.91 -2.23
CA GLN A 55 18.22 9.91 -2.68
C GLN A 55 18.28 8.64 -1.82
N ALA A 56 19.46 8.16 -1.48
CA ALA A 56 19.66 7.01 -0.60
C ALA A 56 19.13 7.28 0.81
N GLY A 57 19.31 8.49 1.35
CA GLY A 57 18.72 8.91 2.62
C GLY A 57 17.18 8.93 2.58
N THR A 58 16.61 9.51 1.52
CA THR A 58 15.16 9.53 1.29
C THR A 58 14.58 8.11 1.16
N HIS A 59 15.29 7.23 0.46
CA HIS A 59 14.92 5.82 0.33
C HIS A 59 14.94 5.09 1.69
N ALA A 60 15.99 5.31 2.49
CA ALA A 60 16.07 4.72 3.82
C ALA A 60 14.94 5.18 4.76
N ILE A 61 14.49 6.44 4.65
CA ILE A 61 13.30 6.92 5.38
C ILE A 61 12.06 6.17 4.92
N LYS A 62 11.87 5.99 3.61
CA LYS A 62 10.74 5.22 3.09
C LYS A 62 10.72 3.80 3.66
N GLU A 63 11.84 3.10 3.62
CA GLU A 63 11.97 1.74 4.16
C GLU A 63 11.68 1.70 5.66
N TYR A 64 12.23 2.63 6.43
CA TYR A 64 11.96 2.75 7.86
C TYR A 64 10.48 2.98 8.15
N CYS A 65 9.85 3.91 7.46
CA CYS A 65 8.43 4.23 7.66
C CYS A 65 7.53 3.04 7.30
N LEU A 66 7.81 2.33 6.20
CA LEU A 66 7.08 1.11 5.82
C LEU A 66 7.25 -0.01 6.86
N ALA A 67 8.48 -0.27 7.29
CA ALA A 67 8.78 -1.30 8.29
C ALA A 67 8.08 -1.03 9.64
N ASN A 68 7.83 0.23 9.97
CA ASN A 68 7.20 0.66 11.21
C ASN A 68 5.70 1.02 11.05
N LYS A 69 5.08 0.74 9.89
CA LYS A 69 3.67 1.10 9.58
C LYS A 69 3.36 2.58 9.87
N ASN A 70 4.27 3.46 9.48
CA ASN A 70 4.19 4.89 9.69
C ASN A 70 4.49 5.66 8.38
N GLU A 71 3.83 5.27 7.31
CA GLU A 71 3.97 5.84 5.97
C GLU A 71 3.58 7.31 5.91
N ASN A 72 2.66 7.76 6.79
CA ASN A 72 2.34 9.18 6.91
C ASN A 72 3.58 10.02 7.26
N LEU A 73 4.47 9.52 8.13
CA LEU A 73 5.73 10.21 8.46
C LEU A 73 6.64 10.38 7.23
N TYR A 74 6.64 9.42 6.30
CA TYR A 74 7.39 9.54 5.06
C TYR A 74 6.83 10.65 4.16
N PHE A 75 5.50 10.73 4.01
CA PHE A 75 4.89 11.80 3.22
C PHE A 75 5.04 13.17 3.87
N GLU A 76 4.96 13.27 5.20
CA GLU A 76 5.27 14.50 5.95
C GLU A 76 6.71 14.95 5.69
N TYR A 77 7.67 14.01 5.71
CA TYR A 77 9.06 14.29 5.36
C TYR A 77 9.20 14.80 3.93
N LEU A 78 8.62 14.12 2.93
CA LEU A 78 8.67 14.56 1.54
C LEU A 78 8.09 15.97 1.38
N LEU A 79 6.91 16.24 1.95
CA LEU A 79 6.28 17.56 1.89
C LEU A 79 7.14 18.66 2.51
N ALA A 80 7.85 18.36 3.60
CA ALA A 80 8.72 19.31 4.28
C ALA A 80 9.93 19.73 3.45
N ILE A 81 10.48 18.81 2.64
CA ILE A 81 11.68 19.03 1.82
C ILE A 81 11.38 19.41 0.36
N SER A 82 10.14 19.22 -0.10
CA SER A 82 9.71 19.52 -1.46
C SER A 82 9.62 21.01 -1.75
N GLN A 83 9.96 21.37 -2.99
CA GLN A 83 9.69 22.71 -3.52
C GLN A 83 8.18 22.90 -3.75
N GLU A 84 7.74 24.16 -3.85
CA GLU A 84 6.31 24.49 -3.95
C GLU A 84 5.63 23.83 -5.15
N ASP A 85 6.32 23.76 -6.28
CA ASP A 85 5.87 23.13 -7.52
C ASP A 85 5.86 21.59 -7.46
N GLU A 86 6.54 20.99 -6.49
CA GLU A 86 6.58 19.53 -6.27
C GLU A 86 5.57 19.05 -5.23
N LYS A 87 5.10 19.93 -4.34
CA LYS A 87 4.20 19.56 -3.22
C LYS A 87 2.93 18.85 -3.69
N LEU A 88 2.32 19.34 -4.77
CA LEU A 88 1.11 18.71 -5.31
C LEU A 88 1.37 17.26 -5.73
N ASN A 89 2.54 16.96 -6.31
CA ASN A 89 2.90 15.59 -6.69
C ASN A 89 3.08 14.70 -5.46
N VAL A 90 3.69 15.22 -4.38
CA VAL A 90 3.79 14.47 -3.12
C VAL A 90 2.41 14.20 -2.53
N LEU A 91 1.50 15.17 -2.55
CA LEU A 91 0.12 15.00 -2.10
C LEU A 91 -0.64 13.97 -2.95
N LYS A 92 -0.43 13.95 -4.28
CA LYS A 92 -0.98 12.92 -5.18
C LYS A 92 -0.49 11.53 -4.80
N GLU A 93 0.81 11.35 -4.56
CA GLU A 93 1.37 10.06 -4.14
C GLU A 93 0.83 9.61 -2.78
N LYS A 94 0.70 10.54 -1.81
CA LYS A 94 0.05 10.26 -0.53
C LYS A 94 -1.38 9.78 -0.72
N LYS A 95 -2.17 10.48 -1.55
CA LYS A 95 -3.57 10.13 -1.82
C LYS A 95 -3.70 8.78 -2.54
N LYS A 96 -2.80 8.47 -3.50
CA LYS A 96 -2.77 7.15 -4.18
C LYS A 96 -2.49 6.03 -3.18
N TYR A 97 -1.60 6.26 -2.23
CA TYR A 97 -1.32 5.31 -1.16
C TYR A 97 -2.54 5.11 -0.26
N GLU A 98 -3.22 6.18 0.16
CA GLU A 98 -4.48 6.09 0.93
C GLU A 98 -5.55 5.24 0.21
N ILE A 99 -5.79 5.50 -1.09
CA ILE A 99 -6.73 4.72 -1.90
C ILE A 99 -6.27 3.26 -2.05
N GLN A 100 -4.97 3.02 -2.18
CA GLN A 100 -4.44 1.67 -2.24
C GLN A 100 -4.67 0.90 -0.94
N THR A 101 -4.42 1.52 0.21
CA THR A 101 -4.69 0.93 1.51
C THR A 101 -6.17 0.61 1.67
N LYS A 102 -7.07 1.53 1.28
CA LYS A 102 -8.52 1.30 1.34
C LYS A 102 -9.00 0.18 0.41
N ARG A 103 -8.43 0.09 -0.79
CA ARG A 103 -8.67 -1.03 -1.71
C ARG A 103 -8.26 -2.36 -1.06
N ASP A 104 -7.07 -2.40 -0.46
CA ASP A 104 -6.54 -3.62 0.15
C ASP A 104 -7.37 -4.02 1.38
N GLU A 105 -7.79 -3.06 2.21
CA GLU A 105 -8.75 -3.27 3.30
C GLU A 105 -10.09 -3.86 2.79
N ALA A 106 -10.64 -3.31 1.71
CA ALA A 106 -11.89 -3.79 1.11
C ALA A 106 -11.77 -5.21 0.51
N LEU A 107 -10.60 -5.57 -0.03
CA LEU A 107 -10.35 -6.93 -0.53
C LEU A 107 -10.21 -7.95 0.62
N GLU A 108 -9.65 -7.51 1.75
CA GLU A 108 -9.46 -8.34 2.94
C GLU A 108 -10.73 -8.46 3.79
N SER A 109 -11.67 -7.52 3.71
CA SER A 109 -12.95 -7.58 4.44
C SER A 109 -13.88 -8.71 3.95
N GLY A 110 -13.62 -9.27 2.78
CA GLY A 110 -14.40 -10.37 2.22
C GLY A 110 -15.68 -9.94 1.51
N LEU A 111 -16.37 -10.92 0.94
CA LEU A 111 -17.65 -10.77 0.26
C LEU A 111 -18.80 -11.21 1.16
N ILE A 112 -19.80 -10.35 1.35
CA ILE A 112 -21.09 -10.74 1.93
C ILE A 112 -21.93 -11.44 0.86
N TYR A 113 -22.31 -12.69 1.09
CA TYR A 113 -23.16 -13.48 0.22
C TYR A 113 -24.12 -14.32 1.06
N ASN A 114 -25.43 -14.17 0.83
CA ASN A 114 -26.48 -14.86 1.59
C ASN A 114 -26.29 -14.74 3.12
N GLU A 115 -26.10 -13.52 3.62
CA GLU A 115 -25.93 -13.21 5.05
C GLU A 115 -24.62 -13.72 5.69
N HIS A 116 -23.76 -14.41 4.94
CA HIS A 116 -22.44 -14.85 5.38
C HIS A 116 -21.34 -14.00 4.75
N THR A 117 -20.25 -13.77 5.48
CA THR A 117 -19.06 -13.07 4.97
C THR A 117 -17.97 -14.07 4.64
N PHE A 118 -17.60 -14.17 3.36
CA PHE A 118 -16.58 -15.10 2.88
C PHE A 118 -15.25 -14.39 2.63
N GLN A 119 -14.16 -15.04 3.06
CA GLN A 119 -12.81 -14.54 2.83
C GLN A 119 -12.48 -14.56 1.33
N THR A 120 -11.89 -13.47 0.84
CA THR A 120 -11.53 -13.28 -0.58
C THR A 120 -10.05 -12.98 -0.78
N ARG A 121 -9.19 -13.48 0.13
CA ARG A 121 -7.74 -13.38 -0.01
C ARG A 121 -7.29 -14.20 -1.22
N LYS A 122 -6.02 -14.03 -1.60
CA LYS A 122 -5.47 -14.68 -2.81
C LYS A 122 -5.66 -16.21 -2.78
N GLU A 123 -5.36 -16.85 -1.66
CA GLU A 123 -5.49 -18.30 -1.50
C GLU A 123 -6.95 -18.74 -1.50
N ASP A 124 -7.84 -18.00 -0.82
CA ASP A 124 -9.28 -18.30 -0.81
C ASP A 124 -9.86 -18.24 -2.23
N LYS A 125 -9.51 -17.21 -3.00
CA LYS A 125 -9.93 -17.08 -4.42
C LYS A 125 -9.42 -18.22 -5.28
N GLN A 126 -8.19 -18.67 -5.07
CA GLN A 126 -7.64 -19.83 -5.78
C GLN A 126 -8.42 -21.11 -5.44
N ASN A 127 -8.75 -21.32 -4.17
CA ASN A 127 -9.52 -22.47 -3.72
C ASN A 127 -10.95 -22.45 -4.26
N ILE A 128 -11.63 -21.30 -4.21
CA ILE A 128 -12.98 -21.09 -4.75
C ILE A 128 -13.00 -21.37 -6.26
N ASN A 129 -12.05 -20.82 -7.01
CA ASN A 129 -11.94 -21.05 -8.45
C ASN A 129 -11.63 -22.52 -8.78
N GLY A 130 -10.78 -23.18 -7.98
CA GLY A 130 -10.49 -24.61 -8.11
C GLY A 130 -11.73 -25.47 -7.90
N ALA A 131 -12.49 -25.19 -6.83
CA ALA A 131 -13.75 -25.88 -6.55
C ALA A 131 -14.79 -25.66 -7.67
N ALA A 132 -14.93 -24.43 -8.16
CA ALA A 132 -15.84 -24.11 -9.26
C ALA A 132 -15.43 -24.82 -10.56
N THR A 133 -14.13 -24.88 -10.86
CA THR A 133 -13.59 -25.58 -12.04
C THR A 133 -13.85 -27.08 -11.97
N ASN A 134 -13.59 -27.71 -10.83
CA ASN A 134 -13.88 -29.13 -10.61
C ASN A 134 -15.37 -29.43 -10.76
N LEU A 135 -16.23 -28.55 -10.23
CA LEU A 135 -17.67 -28.68 -10.38
C LEU A 135 -18.11 -28.59 -11.84
N MET A 136 -17.58 -27.61 -12.58
CA MET A 136 -17.88 -27.47 -14.02
C MET A 136 -17.45 -28.72 -14.79
N PHE A 137 -16.31 -29.32 -14.46
CA PHE A 137 -15.85 -30.56 -15.09
C PHE A 137 -16.78 -31.75 -14.79
N ASP A 138 -17.19 -31.92 -13.53
CA ASP A 138 -18.16 -32.94 -13.11
C ASP A 138 -19.49 -32.83 -13.88
N MET A 139 -20.02 -31.61 -14.02
CA MET A 139 -21.22 -31.33 -14.81
C MET A 139 -21.04 -31.63 -16.30
N GLN A 140 -19.92 -31.19 -16.90
CA GLN A 140 -19.64 -31.41 -18.32
C GLN A 140 -19.45 -32.89 -18.67
N SER A 141 -18.84 -33.65 -17.77
CA SER A 141 -18.68 -35.10 -17.90
C SER A 141 -20.01 -35.87 -17.74
N LYS A 142 -21.09 -35.19 -17.32
CA LYS A 142 -22.40 -35.76 -16.97
C LYS A 142 -22.36 -36.77 -15.82
N ALA A 143 -21.26 -36.84 -15.08
CA ALA A 143 -21.17 -37.65 -13.88
C ALA A 143 -22.14 -37.11 -12.81
N ASN A 144 -22.22 -35.77 -12.68
CA ASN A 144 -23.03 -35.08 -11.67
C ASN A 144 -22.85 -35.69 -10.27
N SER A 145 -21.60 -36.06 -9.95
CA SER A 145 -21.24 -36.73 -8.70
C SER A 145 -21.13 -35.75 -7.52
N ILE A 146 -20.99 -34.45 -7.80
CA ILE A 146 -20.94 -33.39 -6.78
C ILE A 146 -22.35 -32.86 -6.56
N SER A 147 -23.03 -33.34 -5.52
CA SER A 147 -24.39 -32.90 -5.16
C SER A 147 -24.44 -31.66 -4.26
N GLU A 148 -23.35 -31.38 -3.54
CA GLU A 148 -23.22 -30.23 -2.65
C GLU A 148 -21.76 -29.81 -2.50
N ILE A 149 -21.54 -28.55 -2.12
CA ILE A 149 -20.24 -28.01 -1.76
C ILE A 149 -20.38 -27.31 -0.42
N ILE A 150 -19.56 -27.70 0.56
CA ILE A 150 -19.51 -27.05 1.86
C ILE A 150 -18.35 -26.06 1.86
N TRP A 151 -18.64 -24.80 2.18
CA TRP A 151 -17.65 -23.76 2.36
C TRP A 151 -17.66 -23.24 3.80
N ILE A 152 -16.58 -22.59 4.21
CA ILE A 152 -16.45 -22.02 5.55
C ILE A 152 -16.40 -20.49 5.41
N ASP A 153 -17.24 -19.79 6.15
CA ASP A 153 -17.25 -18.33 6.20
C ASP A 153 -16.17 -17.78 7.18
N ILE A 154 -16.07 -16.46 7.32
CA ILE A 154 -15.07 -15.82 8.20
C ILE A 154 -15.27 -16.13 9.69
N ASN A 155 -16.46 -16.58 10.09
CA ASN A 155 -16.83 -16.91 11.47
C ASN A 155 -16.71 -18.42 11.75
N ASP A 156 -16.02 -19.16 10.88
CA ASP A 156 -15.91 -20.62 10.91
C ASP A 156 -17.25 -21.36 10.74
N GLU A 157 -18.28 -20.69 10.21
CA GLU A 157 -19.58 -21.33 9.94
C GLU A 157 -19.55 -22.09 8.61
N LYS A 158 -20.09 -23.31 8.64
CA LYS A 158 -20.20 -24.16 7.46
C LYS A 158 -21.47 -23.81 6.69
N VAL A 159 -21.29 -23.35 5.46
CA VAL A 159 -22.36 -23.02 4.54
C VAL A 159 -22.40 -24.06 3.42
N THR A 160 -23.55 -24.71 3.26
CA THR A 160 -23.77 -25.69 2.19
C THR A 160 -24.35 -25.01 0.97
N PHE A 161 -23.69 -25.17 -0.17
CA PHE A 161 -24.12 -24.68 -1.47
C PHE A 161 -24.65 -25.82 -2.33
N THR A 162 -25.73 -25.55 -3.05
CA THR A 162 -26.04 -26.35 -4.24
C THR A 162 -24.98 -26.07 -5.31
N PRO A 163 -24.75 -26.99 -6.26
CA PRO A 163 -23.83 -26.75 -7.36
C PRO A 163 -24.03 -25.41 -8.08
N GLN A 164 -25.28 -25.07 -8.39
CA GLN A 164 -25.57 -23.84 -9.13
C GLN A 164 -25.40 -22.59 -8.28
N ASP A 165 -25.69 -22.67 -6.98
CA ASP A 165 -25.45 -21.55 -6.09
C ASP A 165 -23.97 -21.36 -5.80
N PHE A 166 -23.17 -22.42 -5.78
CA PHE A 166 -21.72 -22.30 -5.66
C PHE A 166 -21.10 -21.62 -6.88
N LEU A 167 -21.56 -21.92 -8.11
CA LEU A 167 -21.08 -21.22 -9.31
C LEU A 167 -21.44 -19.72 -9.28
N LYS A 168 -22.63 -19.35 -8.80
CA LYS A 168 -23.02 -17.95 -8.60
C LYS A 168 -22.16 -17.28 -7.52
N PHE A 169 -21.90 -17.97 -6.42
CA PHE A 169 -21.01 -17.49 -5.36
C PHE A 169 -19.60 -17.23 -5.90
N ALA A 170 -18.99 -18.19 -6.59
CA ALA A 170 -17.67 -18.04 -7.20
C ALA A 170 -17.62 -16.88 -8.20
N SER A 171 -18.67 -16.73 -9.03
CA SER A 171 -18.80 -15.58 -9.93
C SER A 171 -18.90 -14.26 -9.17
N SER A 172 -19.63 -14.22 -8.05
CA SER A 172 -19.79 -13.01 -7.23
C SER A 172 -18.48 -12.60 -6.58
N VAL A 173 -17.64 -13.55 -6.15
CA VAL A 173 -16.28 -13.29 -5.65
C VAL A 173 -15.40 -12.65 -6.71
N ALA A 174 -15.50 -13.12 -7.96
CA ALA A 174 -14.77 -12.53 -9.09
C ALA A 174 -15.24 -11.10 -9.38
N TYR A 175 -16.56 -10.86 -9.45
CA TYR A 175 -17.11 -9.53 -9.67
C TYR A 175 -16.78 -8.55 -8.55
N HIS A 176 -16.91 -8.97 -7.30
CA HIS A 176 -16.56 -8.16 -6.14
C HIS A 176 -15.09 -7.70 -6.17
N THR A 177 -14.18 -8.63 -6.49
CA THR A 177 -12.75 -8.29 -6.65
C THR A 177 -12.55 -7.26 -7.78
N GLN A 178 -13.24 -7.45 -8.90
CA GLN A 178 -13.15 -6.54 -10.04
C GLN A 178 -13.69 -5.14 -9.72
N GLU A 179 -14.84 -5.05 -9.06
CA GLU A 179 -15.47 -3.79 -8.66
C GLU A 179 -14.54 -2.98 -7.75
N ILE A 180 -13.93 -3.62 -6.74
CA ILE A 180 -12.97 -2.96 -5.84
C ILE A 180 -11.75 -2.45 -6.62
N ILE A 181 -11.20 -3.25 -7.54
CA ILE A 181 -10.04 -2.84 -8.35
C ILE A 181 -10.41 -1.67 -9.27
N PHE A 182 -11.58 -1.72 -9.92
CA PHE A 182 -12.02 -0.66 -10.83
C PHE A 182 -12.31 0.64 -10.10
N LYS A 183 -12.94 0.57 -8.92
CA LYS A 183 -13.13 1.72 -8.03
C LYS A 183 -11.79 2.38 -7.69
N ALA A 184 -10.80 1.58 -7.27
CA ALA A 184 -9.46 2.09 -6.97
C ALA A 184 -8.80 2.76 -8.19
N ASN A 185 -8.91 2.16 -9.38
CA ASN A 185 -8.33 2.71 -10.60
C ASN A 185 -8.98 4.04 -11.00
N ALA A 186 -10.32 4.11 -10.98
CA ALA A 186 -11.04 5.35 -11.28
C ALA A 186 -10.67 6.48 -10.31
N LEU A 187 -10.50 6.18 -9.02
CA LEU A 187 -10.04 7.16 -8.04
C LEU A 187 -8.59 7.58 -8.31
N LYS A 188 -7.70 6.64 -8.68
CA LYS A 188 -6.31 6.96 -9.06
C LYS A 188 -6.23 7.86 -10.29
N GLU A 189 -7.06 7.61 -11.30
CA GLU A 189 -7.15 8.50 -12.49
C GLU A 189 -7.59 9.92 -12.11
N ARG A 190 -8.58 10.05 -11.22
CA ARG A 190 -9.00 11.35 -10.68
C ARG A 190 -7.88 12.05 -9.90
N ILE A 191 -7.06 11.30 -9.16
CA ILE A 191 -5.90 11.85 -8.43
C ILE A 191 -4.87 12.41 -9.42
N GLU A 192 -4.59 11.72 -10.53
CA GLU A 192 -3.65 12.23 -11.54
C GLU A 192 -4.15 13.54 -12.16
N GLN A 193 -5.47 13.66 -12.35
CA GLN A 193 -6.12 14.83 -12.95
C GLN A 193 -6.32 16.00 -11.98
N ALA A 194 -6.18 15.79 -10.67
CA ALA A 194 -6.36 16.85 -9.67
C ALA A 194 -5.33 17.99 -9.86
N GLU A 195 -5.79 19.24 -9.74
CA GLU A 195 -4.95 20.43 -9.93
C GLU A 195 -4.64 21.14 -8.60
N SER A 196 -5.29 20.72 -7.51
CA SER A 196 -5.14 21.33 -6.19
C SER A 196 -5.24 20.32 -5.05
N GLU A 197 -4.81 20.74 -3.86
CA GLU A 197 -5.01 19.98 -2.61
C GLU A 197 -6.50 19.76 -2.32
N GLN A 198 -7.35 20.77 -2.58
CA GLN A 198 -8.79 20.66 -2.39
C GLN A 198 -9.43 19.60 -3.28
N ASP A 199 -8.97 19.47 -4.54
CA ASP A 199 -9.42 18.40 -5.44
C ASP A 199 -9.07 17.02 -4.88
N LEU A 200 -7.86 16.89 -4.31
CA LEU A 200 -7.39 15.65 -3.69
C LEU A 200 -8.19 15.28 -2.44
N GLU A 201 -8.54 16.27 -1.60
CA GLU A 201 -9.38 16.06 -0.41
C GLU A 201 -10.78 15.56 -0.78
N ALA A 202 -11.33 16.02 -1.91
CA ALA A 202 -12.64 15.58 -2.41
C ALA A 202 -12.63 14.15 -3.01
N ILE A 203 -11.46 13.53 -3.18
CA ILE A 203 -11.34 12.14 -3.65
C ILE A 203 -11.30 11.21 -2.45
N THR A 204 -12.45 10.57 -2.19
CA THR A 204 -12.62 9.64 -1.07
C THR A 204 -12.99 8.24 -1.55
N TRP A 205 -12.57 7.24 -0.78
CA TRP A 205 -13.13 5.89 -0.89
C TRP A 205 -14.50 5.87 -0.22
N GLU A 206 -15.57 6.03 -1.01
CA GLU A 206 -16.94 5.81 -0.52
C GLU A 206 -17.11 4.34 -0.13
N GLU A 207 -17.99 3.99 0.82
CA GLU A 207 -18.32 2.59 1.12
C GLU A 207 -19.29 2.04 0.06
#